data_AF-M1ZSY7-F1
#
_entry.id   AF-M1ZSY7-F1
#
_cell.length_a   1.000
_cell.length_b   1.000
_cell.length_c   1.000
_cell.angle_alpha   90.00
_cell.angle_beta   90.00
_cell.angle_gamma   90.00
#
_symmetry.space_group_name_H-M   'P 1'
#
loop_
_entity.id
_entity.type
_entity.pdbx_description
1 polymer ?
#
loop_
_entity_poly.entity_id
_entity_poly.type
_entity_poly.pdbx_seq_one_letter_code
_entity_poly.pdbx_strand_id
1 'polypeptide(L)' 'IMGGQDSKNMIGGNGVESLKDIFNLQNLKFEKIGQDILIEGYVY' A
#
# COMPACT_ATOMS: atom_id res chain seq x y z
N ILE A 1 -13.57 7.95 4.29
CA ILE A 1 -13.09 7.75 2.91
C ILE A 1 -12.63 9.11 2.40
N MET A 2 -11.32 9.29 2.27
CA MET A 2 -10.74 10.42 1.54
C MET A 2 -10.65 9.97 0.08
N GLY A 3 -11.09 10.78 -0.88
CA GLY A 3 -11.12 10.41 -2.28
C GLY A 3 -11.24 11.61 -3.19
N GLY A 4 -11.18 11.36 -4.49
CA GLY A 4 -11.16 12.38 -5.55
C GLY A 4 -10.15 11.97 -6.60
N GLN A 5 -10.51 12.10 -7.87
CA GLN A 5 -9.66 11.71 -9.01
C GLN A 5 -8.25 12.32 -8.93
N ASP A 6 -8.17 13.56 -8.41
CA ASP A 6 -6.92 14.32 -8.30
C ASP A 6 -6.34 14.32 -6.88
N SER A 7 -6.88 13.49 -5.97
CA SER A 7 -6.35 13.40 -4.61
C SER A 7 -4.96 12.76 -4.62
N LYS A 8 -4.10 13.16 -3.68
CA LYS A 8 -2.75 12.59 -3.57
C LYS A 8 -2.82 11.14 -3.07
N ASN A 9 -2.12 10.26 -3.78
CA ASN A 9 -2.02 8.83 -3.46
C ASN A 9 -0.87 8.57 -2.47
N MET A 10 -0.83 7.37 -1.89
CA MET A 10 0.27 6.92 -1.03
C MET A 10 1.59 6.70 -1.79
N ILE A 11 1.52 6.42 -3.10
CA ILE A 11 2.66 6.14 -3.97
C ILE A 11 2.48 6.97 -5.24
N GLY A 12 3.54 7.64 -5.67
CA GLY A 12 3.57 8.38 -6.95
C GLY A 12 3.88 7.48 -8.15
N GLY A 13 3.79 8.03 -9.36
CA GLY A 13 4.04 7.30 -10.61
C GLY A 13 2.80 6.63 -11.18
N ASN A 14 2.99 5.82 -12.24
CA ASN A 14 1.89 5.26 -13.03
C ASN A 14 1.41 3.87 -12.55
N GLY A 15 2.03 3.32 -11.51
CA GLY A 15 1.72 1.98 -11.01
C GLY A 15 2.16 0.86 -11.96
N VAL A 16 1.49 -0.29 -11.86
CA VAL A 16 1.71 -1.46 -12.72
C VAL A 16 0.54 -1.62 -13.70
N GLU A 17 0.82 -2.03 -14.94
CA GLU A 17 -0.21 -2.19 -15.98
C GLU A 17 -1.04 -3.46 -15.76
N SER A 18 -0.46 -4.51 -15.17
CA SER A 18 -1.11 -5.78 -14.92
C SER A 18 -0.80 -6.32 -13.52
N LEU A 19 -1.76 -7.03 -12.93
CA LEU A 19 -1.60 -7.65 -11.60
C LEU A 19 -0.47 -8.69 -11.55
N LYS A 20 -0.12 -9.31 -12.68
CA LYS A 20 1.01 -10.25 -12.75
C LYS A 20 2.37 -9.56 -12.52
N ASP A 21 2.43 -8.24 -12.75
CA ASP A 21 3.65 -7.44 -12.63
C ASP A 21 3.72 -6.72 -11.27
N ILE A 22 2.81 -7.03 -10.33
CA ILE A 22 2.78 -6.40 -9.01
C ILE A 22 3.88 -6.93 -8.10
N PHE A 23 4.41 -6.06 -7.25
CA PHE A 23 5.31 -6.43 -6.18
C PHE A 23 4.57 -7.24 -5.11
N ASN A 24 5.18 -8.36 -4.70
CA ASN A 24 4.65 -9.16 -3.59
C ASN A 24 5.33 -8.74 -2.28
N LEU A 25 4.53 -8.43 -1.27
CA LEU A 25 5.02 -8.18 0.07
C LEU A 25 5.24 -9.49 0.82
N GLN A 26 6.41 -9.62 1.44
CA GLN A 26 6.80 -10.76 2.25
C GLN A 26 6.97 -10.34 3.71
N ASN A 27 6.86 -11.32 4.62
CA ASN A 27 7.04 -11.15 6.07
C ASN A 27 6.14 -10.05 6.66
N LEU A 28 4.84 -10.13 6.38
CA LEU A 28 3.86 -9.16 6.86
C LEU A 28 3.72 -9.19 8.39
N LYS A 29 3.74 -8.01 9.02
CA LYS A 29 3.44 -7.81 10.44
C LYS A 29 2.29 -6.80 10.57
N PHE A 30 1.39 -7.05 11.51
CA PHE A 30 0.24 -6.20 11.79
C PHE A 30 0.26 -5.78 13.26
N GLU A 31 0.01 -4.49 13.52
CA GLU A 31 -0.02 -3.93 14.87
C GLU A 31 -1.12 -2.86 14.97
N LYS A 32 -1.82 -2.77 16.11
CA LYS A 32 -2.80 -1.72 16.36
C LYS A 32 -2.13 -0.57 17.12
N ILE A 33 -2.20 0.64 16.58
CA ILE A 33 -1.69 1.86 17.20
C ILE A 33 -2.87 2.79 17.49
N GLY A 34 -3.31 2.84 18.75
CA GLY A 34 -4.50 3.61 19.11
C GLY A 34 -5.76 3.06 18.43
N GLN A 35 -6.38 3.85 17.55
CA GLN A 35 -7.51 3.43 16.72
C GLN A 35 -7.11 2.99 15.31
N ASP A 36 -5.82 3.13 14.96
CA ASP A 36 -5.28 2.86 13.63
C ASP A 36 -4.60 1.48 13.58
N ILE A 37 -4.35 1.01 12.35
CA ILE A 37 -3.65 -0.26 12.07
C ILE A 37 -2.35 0.05 11.33
N LEU A 38 -1.23 -0.40 11.87
CA LEU A 38 0.08 -0.43 11.21
C LEU A 38 0.26 -1.78 10.49
N ILE A 39 0.70 -1.72 9.25
CA ILE A 39 1.04 -2.89 8.42
C ILE A 39 2.47 -2.70 7.91
N GLU A 40 3.35 -3.66 8.19
CA GLU A 40 4.76 -3.65 7.81
C GLU A 40 5.08 -4.88 6.94
N GLY A 41 6.04 -4.77 6.02
CA GLY A 41 6.48 -5.87 5.16
C GLY A 41 7.63 -5.45 4.24
N TYR A 42 8.18 -6.41 3.49
CA TYR A 42 9.31 -6.20 2.58
C TYR A 42 8.93 -6.52 1.13
N VAL A 43 9.40 -5.69 0.20
CA VAL A 43 9.35 -5.96 -1.25
C VAL A 43 10.58 -6.76 -1.65
N TYR A 44 10.41 -7.81 -2.44
CA TYR A 44 11.49 -8.60 -3.04
C TYR A 44 11.43 -8.51 -4.57
#